data_AF-A0A8J3Q403-F1
#
_entry.id   AF-A0A8J3Q403-F1
#
_cell.length_a   1.000
_cell.length_b   1.000
_cell.length_c   1.000
_cell.angle_alpha   90.00
_cell.angle_beta   90.00
_cell.angle_gamma   90.00
#
_symmetry.space_group_name_H-M   'P 1'
#
loop_
_entity.id
_entity.type
_entity.pdbx_description
1 polymer ?
#
loop_
_entity_poly.entity_id
_entity_poly.type
_entity_poly.pdbx_seq_one_letter_code
_entity_poly.pdbx_strand_id
1 'polypeptide(L)'
;MEETIMTAPDSATDALLLSSKAGDIDGVSAALDEGATLSARDGDDWSALDWAAGCGNVAMVSMLLHRGADPTAKGSDGRTPYQIALAAGHLDAARILRDAEELADPASKEAHVWRPYCKAYTLGELRAAPMWSDSATDLTDDTIVYVHDDHTVSRSIWLGEDVVFADVSPQWIEYCRQALGFQVPDDFDLVPPAQSIGSS
;
A
#
# COMPACT_ATOMS: atom_id res chain seq x y z
N MET A 1 -7.53 0.82 -43.16
CA MET A 1 -8.59 0.57 -42.17
C MET A 1 -8.17 -0.69 -41.46
N GLU A 2 -7.41 -0.55 -40.39
CA GLU A 2 -6.98 -1.68 -39.56
C GLU A 2 -8.21 -2.13 -38.77
N GLU A 3 -8.71 -3.32 -39.09
CA GLU A 3 -9.74 -4.00 -38.30
C GLU A 3 -9.14 -4.27 -36.92
N THR A 4 -9.52 -3.45 -35.95
CA THR A 4 -9.29 -3.73 -34.52
C THR A 4 -10.14 -4.96 -34.19
N ILE A 5 -9.48 -6.11 -34.15
CA ILE A 5 -10.05 -7.37 -33.71
C ILE A 5 -10.38 -7.18 -32.22
N MET A 6 -11.61 -6.80 -31.94
CA MET A 6 -12.19 -6.89 -30.62
C MET A 6 -12.32 -8.39 -30.34
N THR A 7 -11.27 -8.98 -29.79
CA THR A 7 -11.24 -10.37 -29.35
C THR A 7 -12.42 -10.58 -28.42
N ALA A 8 -13.32 -11.49 -28.77
CA ALA A 8 -14.43 -11.88 -27.90
C ALA A 8 -13.88 -12.16 -26.50
N PRO A 9 -14.55 -11.73 -25.42
CA PRO A 9 -14.07 -12.05 -24.09
C PRO A 9 -13.94 -13.56 -23.96
N ASP A 10 -12.78 -14.04 -23.52
CA ASP A 10 -12.65 -15.43 -23.12
C ASP A 10 -13.65 -15.65 -21.98
N SER A 11 -14.68 -16.47 -22.23
CA SER A 11 -15.79 -16.70 -21.28
C SER A 11 -15.29 -17.08 -19.87
N ALA A 12 -14.14 -17.76 -19.79
CA ALA A 12 -13.51 -18.13 -18.53
C ALA A 12 -12.91 -16.91 -17.80
N THR A 13 -12.30 -15.98 -18.54
CA THR A 13 -11.72 -14.74 -17.99
C THR A 13 -12.81 -13.78 -17.48
N ASP A 14 -13.91 -13.65 -18.21
CA ASP A 14 -15.08 -12.90 -17.72
C ASP A 14 -15.68 -13.55 -16.47
N ALA A 15 -15.78 -14.89 -16.46
CA ALA A 15 -16.25 -15.64 -15.31
C ALA A 15 -15.33 -15.46 -14.09
N LEU A 16 -14.01 -15.41 -14.28
CA LEU A 16 -13.03 -15.14 -13.23
C LEU A 16 -13.29 -13.78 -12.57
N LEU A 17 -13.41 -12.72 -13.37
CA LEU A 17 -13.62 -11.36 -12.87
C LEU A 17 -14.98 -11.21 -12.19
N LEU A 18 -16.04 -11.78 -12.76
CA LEU A 18 -17.37 -11.76 -12.17
C LEU A 18 -17.42 -12.50 -10.83
N SER A 19 -16.80 -13.69 -10.76
CA SER A 19 -16.72 -14.48 -9.53
C SER A 19 -15.87 -13.79 -8.46
N SER A 20 -14.78 -13.14 -8.86
CA SER A 20 -13.92 -12.35 -7.95
C SER A 20 -14.69 -11.18 -7.34
N LYS A 21 -15.42 -10.43 -8.16
CA LYS A 21 -16.27 -9.32 -7.73
C LYS A 21 -17.42 -9.78 -6.82
N ALA A 22 -17.94 -10.98 -7.04
CA ALA A 22 -18.96 -11.59 -6.20
C ALA A 22 -18.40 -12.21 -4.89
N GLY A 23 -17.08 -12.36 -4.77
CA GLY A 23 -16.44 -13.07 -3.65
C GLY A 23 -16.59 -14.59 -3.71
N ASP A 24 -16.96 -15.15 -4.86
CA ASP A 24 -17.16 -16.59 -5.08
C ASP A 24 -15.82 -17.30 -5.36
N ILE A 25 -15.23 -17.87 -4.31
CA ILE A 25 -13.94 -18.58 -4.38
C ILE A 25 -14.03 -19.81 -5.28
N ASP A 26 -15.15 -20.54 -5.23
CA ASP A 26 -15.32 -21.76 -6.02
C ASP A 26 -15.44 -21.42 -7.51
N GLY A 27 -16.20 -20.36 -7.83
CA GLY A 27 -16.30 -19.80 -9.18
C GLY A 27 -14.96 -19.30 -9.71
N VAL A 28 -14.17 -18.60 -8.89
CA VAL A 28 -12.79 -18.20 -9.24
C VAL A 28 -11.92 -19.42 -9.52
N SER A 29 -11.95 -20.45 -8.67
CA SER A 29 -11.17 -21.67 -8.90
C SER A 29 -11.58 -22.36 -10.21
N ALA A 30 -12.88 -22.51 -10.45
CA ALA A 30 -13.39 -23.17 -11.66
C ALA A 30 -12.96 -22.42 -12.92
N ALA A 31 -13.06 -21.08 -12.91
CA ALA A 31 -12.63 -20.26 -14.03
C ALA A 31 -11.12 -20.42 -14.33
N LEU A 32 -10.28 -20.48 -13.29
CA LEU A 32 -8.84 -20.73 -13.45
C LEU A 32 -8.55 -22.13 -13.99
N ASP A 33 -9.33 -23.13 -13.56
CA ASP A 33 -9.19 -24.50 -14.05
C ASP A 33 -9.63 -24.63 -15.53
N GLU A 34 -10.51 -23.74 -16.00
CA GLU A 34 -10.90 -23.58 -17.41
C GLU A 34 -9.89 -22.77 -18.25
N GLY A 35 -8.82 -22.27 -17.63
CA GLY A 35 -7.76 -21.52 -18.31
C GLY A 35 -7.97 -20.00 -18.35
N ALA A 36 -8.76 -19.45 -17.42
CA ALA A 36 -8.89 -18.01 -17.28
C ALA A 36 -7.53 -17.33 -17.05
N THR A 37 -7.37 -16.13 -17.59
CA THR A 37 -6.14 -15.37 -17.45
C THR A 37 -6.08 -14.64 -16.11
N LEU A 38 -5.13 -15.00 -15.23
CA LEU A 38 -4.96 -14.38 -13.91
C LEU A 38 -4.68 -12.88 -13.95
N SER A 39 -3.97 -12.41 -14.99
CA SER A 39 -3.65 -11.00 -15.18
C SER A 39 -4.77 -10.21 -15.87
N ALA A 40 -5.93 -10.83 -16.09
CA ALA A 40 -7.05 -10.15 -16.69
C ALA A 40 -7.60 -9.07 -15.76
N ARG A 41 -8.17 -8.03 -16.38
CA ARG A 41 -8.69 -6.87 -15.69
C ARG A 41 -10.07 -6.52 -16.22
N ASP A 42 -10.93 -6.05 -15.33
CA ASP A 42 -12.26 -5.58 -15.69
C ASP A 42 -12.24 -4.14 -16.22
N GLY A 43 -13.42 -3.56 -16.44
CA GLY A 43 -13.57 -2.19 -16.94
C GLY A 43 -13.06 -1.10 -15.98
N ASP A 44 -12.82 -1.42 -14.71
CA ASP A 44 -12.24 -0.53 -13.70
C ASP A 44 -10.71 -0.73 -13.57
N ASP A 45 -10.12 -1.53 -14.46
CA ASP A 45 -8.72 -1.98 -14.45
C ASP A 45 -8.34 -2.79 -13.19
N TRP A 46 -9.32 -3.49 -12.60
CA TRP A 46 -9.11 -4.35 -11.44
C TRP A 46 -8.94 -5.81 -11.85
N SER A 47 -7.91 -6.45 -11.32
CA SER A 47 -7.70 -7.90 -11.43
C SER A 47 -8.50 -8.67 -10.37
N ALA A 48 -8.54 -9.99 -10.51
CA ALA A 48 -9.09 -10.87 -9.48
C ALA A 48 -8.44 -10.66 -8.10
N LEU A 49 -7.12 -10.39 -8.08
CA LEU A 49 -6.37 -10.16 -6.84
C LEU A 49 -6.70 -8.79 -6.22
N ASP A 50 -6.94 -7.77 -7.04
CA ASP A 50 -7.36 -6.44 -6.59
C ASP A 50 -8.76 -6.49 -5.94
N TRP A 51 -9.70 -7.23 -6.55
CA TRP A 51 -11.02 -7.47 -5.96
C TRP A 51 -10.91 -8.24 -4.63
N ALA A 52 -10.12 -9.31 -4.59
CA ALA A 52 -9.91 -10.07 -3.36
C ALA A 52 -9.29 -9.21 -2.24
N ALA A 53 -8.35 -8.33 -2.59
CA ALA A 53 -7.71 -7.38 -1.69
C ALA A 53 -8.69 -6.31 -1.17
N GLY A 54 -9.44 -5.67 -2.07
CA GLY A 54 -10.40 -4.62 -1.75
C GLY A 54 -11.60 -5.11 -0.95
N CYS A 55 -11.97 -6.39 -1.08
CA CYS A 55 -13.00 -7.03 -0.26
C CYS A 55 -12.44 -7.68 1.03
N GLY A 56 -11.12 -7.72 1.22
CA GLY A 56 -10.47 -8.36 2.36
C GLY A 56 -10.65 -9.88 2.41
N ASN A 57 -10.91 -10.52 1.27
CA ASN A 57 -11.14 -11.97 1.20
C ASN A 57 -9.81 -12.73 1.26
N VAL A 58 -9.32 -12.95 2.48
CA VAL A 58 -8.04 -13.63 2.76
C VAL A 58 -7.91 -15.00 2.09
N ALA A 59 -8.99 -15.77 2.02
CA ALA A 59 -8.98 -17.08 1.40
C ALA A 59 -8.79 -16.99 -0.12
N MET A 60 -9.49 -16.04 -0.76
CA MET A 60 -9.36 -15.77 -2.19
C MET A 60 -7.98 -15.20 -2.54
N VAL A 61 -7.47 -14.24 -1.75
CA VAL A 61 -6.11 -13.71 -1.89
C VAL A 61 -5.09 -14.85 -1.85
N SER A 62 -5.16 -15.68 -0.81
CA SER A 62 -4.25 -16.81 -0.65
C SER A 62 -4.32 -17.74 -1.85
N MET A 63 -5.52 -18.10 -2.31
CA MET A 63 -5.70 -18.97 -3.47
C MET A 63 -5.10 -18.37 -4.74
N LEU A 64 -5.39 -17.11 -5.05
CA LEU A 64 -4.88 -16.43 -6.25
C LEU A 64 -3.35 -16.35 -6.26
N LEU A 65 -2.73 -16.04 -5.12
CA LEU A 65 -1.27 -16.06 -4.97
C LEU A 65 -0.69 -17.47 -5.20
N HIS A 66 -1.31 -18.51 -4.65
CA HIS A 66 -0.89 -19.90 -4.90
C HIS A 66 -1.02 -20.31 -6.37
N ARG A 67 -1.96 -19.71 -7.11
CA ARG A 67 -2.14 -19.91 -8.56
C ARG A 67 -1.16 -19.07 -9.40
N GLY A 68 -0.32 -18.24 -8.77
CA GLY A 68 0.69 -17.44 -9.45
C GLY A 68 0.22 -16.04 -9.89
N ALA A 69 -0.81 -15.49 -9.25
CA ALA A 69 -1.14 -14.07 -9.43
C ALA A 69 0.05 -13.19 -9.01
N ASP A 70 0.34 -12.15 -9.79
CA ASP A 70 1.41 -11.20 -9.50
C ASP A 70 0.97 -10.21 -8.41
N PRO A 71 1.56 -10.26 -7.20
CA PRO A 71 1.19 -9.36 -6.11
C PRO A 71 1.70 -7.92 -6.33
N THR A 72 2.62 -7.70 -7.27
CA THR A 72 3.24 -6.38 -7.55
C THR A 72 2.54 -5.61 -8.67
N ALA A 73 1.59 -6.25 -9.35
CA ALA A 73 0.90 -5.67 -10.49
C ALA A 73 0.10 -4.43 -10.07
N LYS A 74 0.32 -3.32 -10.79
CA LYS A 74 -0.35 -2.04 -10.50
C LYS A 74 -1.54 -1.82 -11.41
N GLY A 75 -2.65 -1.37 -10.84
CA GLY A 75 -3.81 -0.89 -11.60
C GLY A 75 -3.57 0.50 -12.19
N SER A 76 -4.59 1.03 -12.86
CA SER A 76 -4.58 2.36 -13.49
C SER A 76 -4.39 3.52 -12.51
N ASP A 77 -4.73 3.31 -11.25
CA ASP A 77 -4.50 4.23 -10.13
C ASP A 77 -3.09 4.14 -9.54
N GLY A 78 -2.23 3.27 -10.10
CA GLY A 78 -0.86 3.06 -9.65
C GLY A 78 -0.72 2.26 -8.36
N ARG A 79 -1.83 1.73 -7.81
CA ARG A 79 -1.81 0.97 -6.56
C ARG A 79 -1.57 -0.51 -6.81
N THR A 80 -0.84 -1.15 -5.89
CA THR A 80 -0.74 -2.61 -5.81
C THR A 80 -1.91 -3.20 -5.01
N PRO A 81 -2.20 -4.51 -5.14
CA PRO A 81 -3.20 -5.20 -4.32
C PRO A 81 -3.01 -4.95 -2.81
N TYR A 82 -1.77 -4.92 -2.32
CA TYR A 82 -1.47 -4.60 -0.92
C TYR A 82 -1.97 -3.21 -0.53
N GLN A 83 -1.69 -2.19 -1.35
CA GLN A 83 -2.13 -0.82 -1.10
C GLN A 83 -3.65 -0.67 -1.17
N ILE A 84 -4.32 -1.45 -2.02
CA ILE A 84 -5.79 -1.53 -2.08
C ILE A 84 -6.35 -2.11 -0.78
N ALA A 85 -5.81 -3.24 -0.29
CA ALA A 85 -6.24 -3.85 0.97
C ALA A 85 -6.01 -2.92 2.18
N LEU A 86 -4.90 -2.19 2.20
CA LEU A 86 -4.63 -1.19 3.24
C LEU A 86 -5.61 -0.02 3.21
N ALA A 87 -5.88 0.55 2.03
CA ALA A 87 -6.81 1.66 1.87
C ALA A 87 -8.24 1.28 2.29
N ALA A 88 -8.62 0.01 2.12
CA ALA A 88 -9.89 -0.56 2.56
C ALA A 88 -9.90 -0.99 4.06
N GLY A 89 -8.75 -0.97 4.74
CA GLY A 89 -8.63 -1.36 6.15
C GLY A 89 -8.58 -2.87 6.40
N HIS A 90 -8.32 -3.68 5.38
CA HIS A 90 -8.28 -5.14 5.46
C HIS A 90 -6.87 -5.65 5.83
N LEU A 91 -6.52 -5.49 7.11
CA LEU A 91 -5.16 -5.73 7.61
C LEU A 91 -4.64 -7.15 7.37
N ASP A 92 -5.48 -8.18 7.50
CA ASP A 92 -5.03 -9.58 7.30
C ASP A 92 -4.69 -9.87 5.83
N ALA A 93 -5.51 -9.38 4.89
CA ALA A 93 -5.24 -9.47 3.46
C ALA A 93 -3.99 -8.66 3.08
N ALA A 94 -3.85 -7.44 3.63
CA ALA A 94 -2.69 -6.59 3.40
C ALA A 94 -1.39 -7.26 3.86
N ARG A 95 -1.38 -7.95 5.01
CA ARG A 95 -0.20 -8.69 5.49
C ARG A 95 0.23 -9.77 4.51
N ILE A 96 -0.72 -10.60 4.06
CA ILE A 96 -0.43 -11.70 3.12
C ILE A 96 0.08 -11.16 1.78
N LEU A 97 -0.53 -10.09 1.28
CA LEU A 97 -0.14 -9.47 0.01
C LEU A 97 1.25 -8.86 0.10
N ARG A 98 1.60 -8.21 1.21
CA ARG A 98 2.94 -7.69 1.45
C ARG A 98 3.99 -8.81 1.48
N ASP A 99 3.74 -9.87 2.23
CA ASP A 99 4.66 -11.01 2.29
C ASP A 99 4.86 -11.64 0.89
N ALA A 100 3.83 -11.61 0.04
CA ALA A 100 3.91 -12.06 -1.34
C ALA A 100 4.67 -11.08 -2.26
N GLU A 101 4.47 -9.76 -2.13
CA GLU A 101 5.28 -8.75 -2.82
C GLU A 101 6.77 -8.90 -2.48
N GLU A 102 7.09 -9.07 -1.20
CA GLU A 102 8.46 -9.27 -0.71
C GLU A 102 9.14 -10.53 -1.26
N LEU A 103 8.34 -11.58 -1.50
CA LEU A 103 8.83 -12.82 -2.10
C LEU A 103 9.01 -12.69 -3.62
N ALA A 104 8.13 -11.95 -4.29
CA ALA A 104 8.16 -11.74 -5.74
C ALA A 104 9.30 -10.81 -6.17
N ASP A 105 9.61 -9.79 -5.35
CA ASP A 105 10.74 -8.89 -5.57
C ASP A 105 11.67 -8.90 -4.33
N PRO A 106 12.69 -9.75 -4.27
CA PRO A 106 13.63 -9.75 -3.14
C PRO A 106 14.48 -8.46 -3.03
N ALA A 107 14.51 -7.59 -4.05
CA ALA A 107 15.11 -6.26 -3.91
C ALA A 107 14.21 -5.30 -3.10
N SER A 108 12.91 -5.61 -2.96
CA SER A 108 12.00 -4.89 -2.07
C SER A 108 12.36 -5.07 -0.58
N LYS A 109 13.00 -6.19 -0.19
CA LYS A 109 13.49 -6.41 1.18
C LYS A 109 14.53 -5.39 1.62
N GLU A 110 15.39 -4.94 0.73
CA GLU A 110 16.38 -3.90 1.04
C GLU A 110 15.82 -2.50 0.87
N ALA A 111 14.76 -2.35 0.06
CA ALA A 111 14.09 -1.07 -0.14
C ALA A 111 13.09 -0.72 0.99
N HIS A 112 12.51 -1.69 1.71
CA HIS A 112 11.35 -1.47 2.58
C HIS A 112 11.44 -2.13 3.97
N VAL A 113 12.25 -1.54 4.86
CA VAL A 113 11.75 -1.27 6.22
C VAL A 113 10.69 -0.17 6.10
N TRP A 114 9.56 -0.44 5.43
CA TRP A 114 8.54 0.57 5.14
C TRP A 114 7.33 0.39 6.03
N ARG A 115 7.31 1.21 7.08
CA ARG A 115 6.18 1.47 7.94
C ARG A 115 6.18 2.97 8.13
N PRO A 116 5.56 3.77 7.24
CA PRO A 116 5.59 5.21 7.36
C PRO A 116 4.80 5.59 8.61
N TYR A 117 5.50 5.65 9.73
CA TYR A 117 4.97 6.25 10.94
C TYR A 117 4.90 7.73 10.66
N CYS A 118 3.70 8.19 10.37
CA CYS A 118 3.43 9.60 10.29
C CYS A 118 2.57 10.03 11.48
N LYS A 119 2.81 11.23 11.97
CA LYS A 119 2.01 11.84 13.02
C LYS A 119 1.47 13.17 12.52
N ALA A 120 0.18 13.38 12.78
CA ALA A 120 -0.51 14.61 12.42
C ALA A 120 -0.13 15.74 13.37
N TYR A 121 0.08 16.91 12.79
CA TYR A 121 0.34 18.17 13.48
C TYR A 121 -0.38 19.31 12.76
N THR A 122 -0.52 20.44 13.43
CA THR A 122 -1.00 21.67 12.78
C THR A 122 0.17 22.37 12.10
N LEU A 123 -0.06 22.94 10.92
CA LEU A 123 0.97 23.66 10.17
C LEU A 123 1.56 24.83 10.98
N GLY A 124 0.77 25.44 11.88
CA GLY A 124 1.23 26.47 12.80
C GLY A 124 2.31 26.00 13.78
N GLU A 125 2.21 24.77 14.31
CA GLU A 125 3.24 24.18 15.18
C GLU A 125 4.56 23.97 14.46
N LEU A 126 4.50 23.72 13.15
CA LEU A 126 5.65 23.50 12.29
C LEU A 126 6.28 24.83 11.84
N ARG A 127 5.46 25.81 11.47
CA ARG A 127 5.88 27.19 11.14
C ARG A 127 6.52 27.93 12.31
N ALA A 128 6.26 27.52 13.55
CA ALA A 128 6.93 28.05 14.72
C ALA A 128 8.42 27.66 14.79
N ALA A 129 8.87 26.68 14.00
CA ALA A 129 10.26 26.27 13.96
C ALA A 129 11.11 27.33 13.23
N PRO A 130 12.25 27.77 13.80
CA PRO A 130 13.02 28.90 13.28
C PRO A 130 13.69 28.64 11.92
N MET A 131 13.76 27.38 11.49
CA MET A 131 14.31 26.94 10.20
C MET A 131 13.21 26.59 9.18
N TRP A 132 11.94 26.73 9.54
CA TRP A 132 10.83 26.38 8.67
C TRP A 132 10.70 27.38 7.52
N SER A 133 10.58 26.84 6.30
CA SER A 133 10.34 27.64 5.10
C SER A 133 9.52 26.80 4.12
N ASP A 134 8.20 26.99 4.12
CA ASP A 134 7.31 26.42 3.10
C ASP A 134 6.95 27.49 2.06
N SER A 135 6.68 27.06 0.82
CA SER A 135 6.19 27.93 -0.26
C SER A 135 4.67 27.92 -0.41
N ALA A 136 3.94 27.32 0.55
CA ALA A 136 2.52 27.01 0.42
C ALA A 136 1.68 28.20 0.91
N THR A 137 1.37 29.11 -0.03
CA THR A 137 0.60 30.33 0.25
C THR A 137 -0.90 30.10 0.39
N ASP A 138 -1.39 28.91 0.06
CA ASP A 138 -2.78 28.46 0.17
C ASP A 138 -3.12 27.81 1.53
N LEU A 139 -2.11 27.55 2.37
CA LEU A 139 -2.30 26.83 3.63
C LEU A 139 -2.35 27.76 4.85
N THR A 140 -3.33 27.52 5.72
CA THR A 140 -3.49 28.20 7.01
C THR A 140 -2.80 27.43 8.13
N ASP A 141 -2.48 28.11 9.22
CA ASP A 141 -1.79 27.49 10.37
C ASP A 141 -2.62 26.37 11.05
N ASP A 142 -3.95 26.39 10.90
CA ASP A 142 -4.85 25.34 11.39
C ASP A 142 -4.89 24.08 10.50
N THR A 143 -4.20 24.09 9.35
CA THR A 143 -4.18 22.96 8.41
C THR A 143 -3.46 21.77 9.05
N ILE A 144 -4.08 20.59 8.96
CA ILE A 144 -3.45 19.34 9.40
C ILE A 144 -2.47 18.85 8.34
N VAL A 145 -1.24 18.58 8.79
CA VAL A 145 -0.16 18.00 7.99
C VAL A 145 0.48 16.84 8.74
N TYR A 146 1.15 15.96 8.01
CA TYR A 146 1.74 14.73 8.54
C TYR A 146 3.25 14.83 8.46
N VAL A 147 3.92 14.70 9.60
CA VAL A 147 5.38 14.52 9.67
C VAL A 147 5.66 13.04 9.56
N HIS A 148 6.47 12.64 8.57
CA HIS A 148 6.86 11.27 8.30
C HIS A 148 8.14 10.86 9.03
N ASP A 149 8.50 9.58 8.96
CA ASP A 149 9.70 8.99 9.56
C ASP A 149 11.00 9.60 9.00
N ASP A 150 11.03 9.94 7.72
CA ASP A 150 12.11 10.69 7.08
C ASP A 150 12.12 12.20 7.44
N HIS A 151 11.18 12.62 8.29
CA HIS A 151 10.97 14.01 8.74
C HIS A 151 10.53 14.96 7.63
N THR A 152 10.12 14.45 6.46
CA THR A 152 9.36 15.24 5.49
C THR A 152 7.96 15.50 6.01
N VAL A 153 7.31 16.51 5.45
CA VAL A 153 5.95 16.88 5.82
C VAL A 153 5.07 16.92 4.59
N SER A 154 3.92 16.26 4.66
CA SER A 154 2.94 16.31 3.58
C SER A 154 1.51 16.46 4.07
N ARG A 155 0.59 16.71 3.12
CA ARG A 155 -0.86 16.73 3.40
C ARG A 155 -1.49 15.34 3.40
N SER A 156 -0.72 14.32 3.03
CA SER A 156 -1.17 12.93 2.93
C SER A 156 -0.52 12.10 4.03
N ILE A 157 -1.22 11.06 4.48
CA ILE A 157 -0.62 10.04 5.34
C ILE A 157 0.41 9.19 4.59
N TRP A 158 0.42 9.27 3.27
CA TRP A 158 1.35 8.57 2.40
C TRP A 158 2.61 9.41 2.16
N LEU A 159 3.76 8.76 2.34
CA LEU A 159 5.06 9.36 2.13
C LEU A 159 5.24 9.79 0.66
N GLY A 160 5.72 11.01 0.43
CA GLY A 160 6.05 11.54 -0.90
C GLY A 160 4.88 12.10 -1.72
N GLU A 161 3.63 11.94 -1.27
CA GLU A 161 2.48 12.64 -1.86
C GLU A 161 2.31 14.02 -1.25
N ASP A 162 1.89 15.02 -2.03
CA ASP A 162 1.49 16.35 -1.52
C ASP A 162 2.48 16.97 -0.50
N VAL A 163 3.78 16.87 -0.81
CA VAL A 163 4.87 17.31 0.07
C VAL A 163 4.82 18.83 0.26
N VAL A 164 4.70 19.25 1.52
CA VAL A 164 4.69 20.65 1.96
C VAL A 164 6.09 21.11 2.37
N PHE A 165 6.89 20.19 2.93
CA PHE A 165 8.24 20.47 3.37
C PHE A 165 9.15 19.26 3.14
N ALA A 166 10.27 19.50 2.45
CA ALA A 166 11.28 18.48 2.11
C ALA A 166 12.70 18.84 2.56
N ASP A 167 12.91 20.02 3.16
CA ASP A 167 14.24 20.50 3.57
C ASP A 167 14.63 19.95 4.95
N VAL A 168 14.94 18.65 5.00
CA VAL A 168 15.24 17.95 6.26
C VAL A 168 16.66 18.28 6.72
N SER A 169 16.77 19.26 7.62
CA SER A 169 18.04 19.64 8.26
C SER A 169 18.23 18.97 9.64
N PRO A 170 19.46 18.86 10.16
CA PRO A 170 19.70 18.36 11.51
C PRO A 170 18.98 19.17 12.60
N GLN A 171 18.81 20.47 12.38
CA GLN A 171 18.10 21.37 13.30
C GLN A 171 16.60 21.09 13.31
N TRP A 172 16.03 20.78 12.14
CA TRP A 172 14.64 20.36 12.00
C TRP A 172 14.37 19.03 12.69
N ILE A 173 15.23 18.02 12.47
CA ILE A 173 15.12 16.71 13.14
C ILE A 173 15.10 16.88 14.66
N GLU A 174 15.97 17.73 15.20
CA GLU A 174 16.02 18.00 16.63
C GLU A 174 14.73 18.69 17.13
N TYR A 175 14.20 19.65 16.37
CA TYR A 175 12.93 20.30 16.67
C TYR A 175 11.77 19.30 16.68
N CYS A 176 11.69 18.40 15.69
CA CYS A 176 10.67 17.34 15.66
C CYS A 176 10.71 16.48 16.93
N ARG A 177 11.91 16.07 17.37
CA ARG A 177 12.07 15.21 18.55
C ARG A 177 11.79 15.96 19.85
N GLN A 178 12.34 17.15 20.02
CA GLN A 178 12.29 17.88 21.30
C GLN A 178 11.03 18.73 21.47
N ALA A 179 10.62 19.46 20.43
CA ALA A 179 9.51 20.41 20.50
C ALA A 179 8.18 19.75 20.14
N LEU A 180 8.14 18.92 19.08
CA LEU A 180 6.91 18.24 18.64
C LEU A 180 6.68 16.88 19.33
N GLY A 181 7.69 16.36 20.04
CA GLY A 181 7.64 15.01 20.61
C GLY A 181 7.40 13.94 19.53
N PHE A 182 7.91 14.18 18.32
CA PHE A 182 7.89 13.21 17.24
C PHE A 182 8.95 12.15 17.52
N GLN A 183 8.48 10.97 17.91
CA GLN A 183 9.30 9.79 18.09
C GLN A 183 8.64 8.65 17.32
N VAL A 184 9.40 8.02 16.45
CA VAL A 184 9.00 6.77 15.80
C VAL A 184 9.08 5.67 16.87
N PRO A 185 7.97 5.00 17.23
CA PRO A 185 8.00 3.99 18.28
C PRO A 185 8.80 2.76 17.86
N ASP A 186 9.69 2.27 18.73
CA ASP A 186 10.54 1.10 18.47
C ASP A 186 9.75 -0.22 18.34
N ASP A 187 8.53 -0.26 18.89
CA ASP A 187 7.76 -1.49 19.21
C ASP A 187 6.66 -1.84 18.20
N PHE A 188 6.72 -1.31 16.98
CA PHE A 188 5.71 -1.60 15.97
C PHE A 188 5.88 -2.99 15.30
N ASP A 189 6.83 -3.81 15.72
CA ASP A 189 6.84 -5.25 15.45
C ASP A 189 5.69 -5.95 16.18
N LEU A 190 4.60 -6.25 15.46
CA LEU A 190 3.52 -7.10 15.99
C LEU A 190 3.95 -8.58 16.18
N VAL A 191 5.26 -8.88 16.12
CA VAL A 191 5.83 -10.16 16.51
C VAL A 191 7.21 -9.88 17.11
N PRO A 192 7.45 -10.08 18.42
CA PRO A 192 8.80 -10.03 18.94
C PRO A 192 9.63 -11.11 18.24
N PRO A 193 10.89 -10.86 17.85
CA PRO A 193 11.75 -11.90 17.32
C PRO A 193 11.72 -13.06 18.31
N ALA A 194 11.39 -14.27 17.82
CA ALA A 194 11.35 -15.46 18.64
C ALA A 194 12.64 -15.47 19.45
N GLN A 195 12.52 -15.33 20.77
CA GLN A 195 13.66 -15.43 21.65
C GLN A 195 14.34 -16.75 21.30
N SER A 196 15.57 -16.66 20.81
CA SER A 196 16.41 -17.83 20.68
C SER A 196 16.61 -18.34 22.10
N ILE A 197 15.72 -19.26 22.49
CA ILE A 197 15.85 -20.00 23.73
C ILE A 197 17.19 -20.69 23.59
N GLY A 198 18.10 -20.32 24.51
CA GLY A 198 19.49 -20.70 24.45
C GLY A 198 19.66 -22.19 24.19
N SER A 199 20.69 -22.52 23.43
CA SER A 199 21.21 -23.87 23.37
C SER A 199 22.70 -23.83 23.67
N SER A 200 22.97 -24.08 24.95
CA SER A 200 24.20 -24.54 25.62
C SER A 200 25.41 -23.62 25.65
#